data_AF-A0A822GP33-F1
#
_entry.id   AF-A0A822GP33-F1
#
_cell.length_a   1.000
_cell.length_b   1.000
_cell.length_c   1.000
_cell.angle_alpha   90.00
_cell.angle_beta   90.00
_cell.angle_gamma   90.00
#
_symmetry.space_group_name_H-M   'P 1'
#
loop_
_entity.id
_entity.type
_entity.pdbx_description
1 polymer ?
#
loop_
_entity_poly.entity_id
_entity_poly.type
_entity_poly.pdbx_seq_one_letter_code
_entity_poly.pdbx_strand_id
1 'polypeptide(L)'
;LLIGTSSGDTGVSSEEYARVHIHNNHAFSVLTAHALGNESLRFVLVRDPHSYSNYREESITESIRKQLRLINPADHATGAFWISWPRFLRYFSSITISTYNSDYFDIREQSKFTRSSIHPIITYHFRVPK
;
A
#
# COMPACT_ATOMS: atom_id res chain seq x y z
N LEU A 1 12.77 2.94 -4.50
CA LEU A 1 11.73 2.69 -3.46
C LEU A 1 10.66 1.78 -4.05
N LEU A 2 10.29 0.71 -3.35
CA LEU A 2 9.15 -0.15 -3.68
C LEU A 2 8.20 -0.19 -2.47
N ILE A 3 6.89 -0.14 -2.72
CA ILE A 3 5.87 -0.23 -1.66
C ILE A 3 4.84 -1.30 -2.06
N GLY A 4 4.67 -2.30 -1.21
CA GLY A 4 3.64 -3.32 -1.32
C GLY A 4 2.58 -3.18 -0.23
N THR A 5 1.43 -3.82 -0.41
CA THR A 5 0.34 -3.87 0.57
C THR A 5 -0.46 -5.15 0.40
N SER A 6 -1.03 -5.68 1.50
CA SER A 6 -1.90 -6.86 1.46
C SER A 6 -3.34 -6.52 1.82
N SER A 7 -4.28 -7.13 1.10
CA SER A 7 -5.68 -7.21 1.54
C SER A 7 -5.89 -8.41 2.47
N GLY A 8 -7.06 -8.46 3.12
CA GLY A 8 -7.42 -9.48 4.12
C GLY A 8 -7.00 -9.10 5.53
N ASP A 9 -7.45 -9.89 6.51
CA ASP A 9 -7.20 -9.70 7.95
C ASP A 9 -7.65 -8.36 8.56
N THR A 10 -8.57 -7.63 7.90
CA THR A 10 -9.16 -6.38 8.43
C THR A 10 -10.54 -6.55 9.08
N GLY A 11 -10.99 -7.80 9.30
CA GLY A 11 -12.34 -8.11 9.79
C GLY A 11 -13.45 -7.95 8.73
N VAL A 12 -13.11 -7.52 7.52
CA VAL A 12 -14.03 -7.46 6.37
C VAL A 12 -14.29 -8.87 5.81
N SER A 13 -15.55 -9.19 5.50
CA SER A 13 -15.94 -10.51 4.99
C SER A 13 -15.58 -10.71 3.51
N SER A 14 -15.36 -11.97 3.10
CA SER A 14 -15.01 -12.32 1.72
C SER A 14 -16.06 -11.88 0.70
N GLU A 15 -17.34 -11.82 1.10
CA GLU A 15 -18.45 -11.35 0.26
C GLU A 15 -18.37 -9.84 0.05
N GLU A 16 -17.89 -9.06 1.04
CA GLU A 16 -17.66 -7.63 0.83
C GLU A 16 -16.46 -7.37 -0.08
N TYR A 17 -15.35 -8.09 0.12
CA TYR A 17 -14.21 -8.07 -0.79
C TYR A 17 -14.62 -8.36 -2.25
N ALA A 18 -15.44 -9.41 -2.45
CA ALA A 18 -16.00 -9.75 -3.76
C ALA A 18 -16.92 -8.65 -4.32
N ARG A 19 -17.79 -8.04 -3.50
CA ARG A 19 -18.68 -6.92 -3.92
C ARG A 19 -17.92 -5.69 -4.40
N VAL A 20 -16.73 -5.39 -3.85
CA VAL A 20 -15.91 -4.25 -4.28
C VAL A 20 -14.86 -4.62 -5.32
N HIS A 21 -14.73 -5.90 -5.69
CA HIS A 21 -13.69 -6.43 -6.57
C HIS A 21 -12.25 -6.21 -6.08
N ILE A 22 -12.02 -6.26 -4.77
CA ILE A 22 -10.69 -6.41 -4.18
C ILE A 22 -10.56 -7.88 -3.78
N HIS A 23 -9.55 -8.58 -4.31
CA HIS A 23 -9.27 -9.96 -3.91
C HIS A 23 -8.89 -10.00 -2.42
N ASN A 24 -9.48 -10.91 -1.65
CA ASN A 24 -9.13 -11.15 -0.25
C ASN A 24 -7.79 -11.91 -0.17
N ASN A 25 -6.97 -11.67 0.87
CA ASN A 25 -5.66 -12.29 1.09
C ASN A 25 -4.70 -12.19 -0.12
N HIS A 26 -4.69 -11.05 -0.82
CA HIS A 26 -3.91 -10.83 -2.04
C HIS A 26 -2.90 -9.68 -1.87
N ALA A 27 -1.81 -9.72 -2.64
CA ALA A 27 -0.73 -8.75 -2.59
C ALA A 27 -0.82 -7.76 -3.76
N PHE A 28 -0.73 -6.46 -3.43
CA PHE A 28 -0.81 -5.35 -4.38
C PHE A 28 0.42 -4.46 -4.24
N SER A 29 0.73 -3.68 -5.28
CA SER A 29 1.72 -2.59 -5.22
C SER A 29 1.04 -1.26 -4.92
N VAL A 30 1.63 -0.43 -4.07
CA VAL A 30 1.26 0.98 -3.93
C VAL A 30 2.17 1.78 -4.88
N LEU A 31 1.58 2.41 -5.89
CA LEU A 31 2.33 3.14 -6.91
C LEU A 31 2.60 4.60 -6.49
N THR A 32 1.63 5.24 -5.83
CA THR A 32 1.77 6.58 -5.25
C THR A 32 0.61 6.87 -4.26
N ALA A 33 0.72 7.94 -3.49
CA ALA A 33 -0.38 8.53 -2.74
C ALA A 33 -0.36 10.07 -2.89
N HIS A 34 -1.54 10.68 -3.04
CA HIS A 34 -1.68 12.13 -3.24
C HIS A 34 -2.86 12.69 -2.45
N ALA A 35 -2.75 13.97 -2.09
CA ALA A 35 -3.85 14.75 -1.57
C ALA A 35 -4.40 15.70 -2.64
N LEU A 36 -5.72 15.99 -2.59
CA LEU A 36 -6.39 16.96 -3.45
C LEU A 36 -7.08 18.04 -2.63
N GLY A 37 -7.13 19.26 -3.18
CA GLY A 37 -7.54 20.46 -2.46
C GLY A 37 -6.56 20.82 -1.34
N ASN A 38 -7.05 21.53 -0.32
CA ASN A 38 -6.28 21.87 0.88
C ASN A 38 -6.17 20.65 1.81
N GLU A 39 -5.46 19.61 1.35
CA GLU A 39 -5.20 18.30 2.00
C GLU A 39 -6.42 17.44 2.42
N SER A 40 -7.64 17.94 2.28
CA SER A 40 -8.88 17.32 2.77
C SER A 40 -9.17 15.94 2.19
N LEU A 41 -8.80 15.68 0.93
CA LEU A 41 -9.07 14.41 0.26
C LEU A 41 -7.75 13.70 -0.03
N ARG A 42 -7.58 12.46 0.45
CA ARG A 42 -6.34 11.67 0.30
C ARG A 42 -6.64 10.38 -0.44
N PHE A 43 -5.87 10.09 -1.48
CA PHE A 43 -6.04 8.94 -2.38
C PHE A 43 -4.73 8.18 -2.55
N VAL A 44 -4.84 6.86 -2.69
CA VAL A 44 -3.73 5.95 -2.99
C VAL A 44 -3.97 5.34 -4.36
N LEU A 45 -2.94 5.29 -5.21
CA LEU A 45 -2.95 4.52 -6.45
C LEU A 45 -2.38 3.14 -6.13
N VAL A 46 -3.25 2.13 -6.15
CA VAL A 46 -2.92 0.73 -5.87
C VAL A 46 -2.95 -0.04 -7.19
N ARG A 47 -2.11 -1.07 -7.33
CA ARG A 47 -2.07 -1.95 -8.50
C ARG A 47 -2.10 -3.42 -8.11
N ASP A 48 -3.07 -4.14 -8.65
CA ASP A 48 -3.10 -5.59 -8.69
C ASP A 48 -2.07 -6.12 -9.72
N PRO A 49 -1.05 -6.90 -9.32
CA PRO A 49 -0.07 -7.46 -10.25
C PRO A 49 -0.69 -8.42 -11.27
N HIS A 50 -1.80 -9.08 -10.93
CA HIS A 50 -2.51 -10.00 -11.83
C HIS A 50 -3.57 -9.32 -12.69
N SER A 51 -3.87 -8.04 -12.44
CA SER A 51 -4.87 -7.24 -13.17
C SER A 51 -6.29 -7.81 -13.16
N TYR A 52 -6.68 -8.53 -12.11
CA TYR A 52 -8.04 -9.06 -11.94
C TYR A 52 -8.97 -8.02 -11.29
N SER A 53 -8.45 -7.16 -10.41
CA SER A 53 -9.24 -6.13 -9.74
C SER A 53 -9.77 -5.07 -10.70
N ASN A 54 -11.10 -5.00 -10.84
CA ASN A 54 -11.84 -3.93 -11.49
C ASN A 54 -12.45 -2.92 -10.49
N TYR A 55 -11.79 -2.72 -9.34
CA TYR A 55 -12.25 -1.84 -8.27
C TYR A 55 -12.61 -0.43 -8.77
N ARG A 56 -13.75 0.09 -8.32
CA ARG A 56 -14.18 1.48 -8.56
C ARG A 56 -14.84 2.03 -7.30
N GLU A 57 -14.33 3.15 -6.80
CA GLU A 57 -14.98 3.89 -5.73
C GLU A 57 -15.95 4.95 -6.30
N GLU A 58 -17.18 4.97 -5.79
CA GLU A 58 -18.23 5.92 -6.19
C GLU A 58 -17.94 7.35 -5.75
N SER A 59 -17.22 7.52 -4.62
CA SER A 59 -16.79 8.82 -4.10
C SER A 59 -15.83 9.56 -5.03
N ILE A 60 -15.07 8.81 -5.84
CA ILE A 60 -14.09 9.33 -6.80
C ILE A 60 -14.85 9.77 -8.05
N THR A 61 -15.44 10.97 -7.98
CA THR A 61 -16.16 11.61 -9.09
C THR A 61 -15.27 11.80 -10.33
N GLU A 62 -15.84 11.99 -11.52
CA GLU A 62 -15.04 12.16 -12.74
C GLU A 62 -14.20 13.46 -12.73
N SER A 63 -14.58 14.46 -11.92
CA SER A 63 -13.72 15.64 -11.66
C SER A 63 -12.45 15.24 -10.91
N ILE A 64 -12.59 14.40 -9.87
CA ILE A 64 -11.47 13.84 -9.10
C ILE A 64 -10.61 12.93 -10.01
N ARG A 65 -11.21 12.05 -10.83
CA ARG A 65 -10.45 11.20 -11.78
C ARG A 65 -9.63 12.02 -12.78
N LYS A 66 -10.17 13.13 -13.29
CA LYS A 66 -9.43 14.04 -14.17
C LYS A 66 -8.22 14.68 -13.46
N GLN A 67 -8.36 15.10 -12.21
CA GLN A 67 -7.23 15.63 -11.43
C GLN A 67 -6.18 14.56 -11.15
N LEU A 68 -6.58 13.36 -10.74
CA LEU A 68 -5.68 12.24 -10.46
C LEU A 68 -4.90 11.76 -11.69
N ARG A 69 -5.52 11.75 -12.87
CA ARG A 69 -4.87 11.46 -14.17
C ARG A 69 -3.82 12.47 -14.58
N LEU A 70 -4.05 13.76 -14.31
CA LEU A 70 -3.06 14.82 -14.56
C LEU A 70 -1.85 14.70 -13.63
N ILE A 71 -2.06 14.16 -12.43
CA ILE A 71 -1.00 13.95 -11.43
C ILE A 71 -0.18 12.70 -11.72
N ASN A 72 -0.81 11.59 -12.10
CA ASN A 72 -0.11 10.36 -12.47
C ASN A 72 -0.72 9.70 -13.72
N PRO A 73 -0.08 9.83 -14.90
CA PRO A 73 -0.48 9.15 -16.13
C PRO A 73 -0.48 7.62 -16.05
N ALA A 74 0.18 7.01 -15.04
CA ALA A 74 0.10 5.58 -14.77
C ALA A 74 -1.24 5.13 -14.16
N ASP A 75 -2.23 6.02 -14.01
CA ASP A 75 -3.68 5.72 -13.90
C ASP A 75 -4.13 4.63 -14.89
N HIS A 76 -3.51 4.60 -16.07
CA HIS A 76 -3.87 3.69 -17.16
C HIS A 76 -3.10 2.35 -17.14
N ALA A 77 -2.27 2.07 -16.12
CA ALA A 77 -1.57 0.80 -16.01
C ALA A 77 -2.55 -0.36 -15.69
N THR A 78 -2.40 -1.50 -16.37
CA THR A 78 -3.31 -2.64 -16.17
C THR A 78 -3.29 -3.11 -14.71
N GLY A 79 -4.48 -3.25 -14.12
CA GLY A 79 -4.68 -3.59 -12.71
C GLY A 79 -4.55 -2.42 -11.73
N ALA A 80 -4.29 -1.19 -12.19
CA ALA A 80 -4.20 -0.02 -11.33
C ALA A 80 -5.57 0.64 -11.08
N PHE A 81 -5.79 1.11 -9.85
CA PHE A 81 -6.98 1.84 -9.44
C PHE A 81 -6.69 2.82 -8.30
N TRP A 82 -7.43 3.93 -8.28
CA TRP A 82 -7.42 4.86 -7.15
C TRP A 82 -8.43 4.45 -6.09
N ILE A 83 -8.03 4.60 -4.82
CA ILE A 83 -8.85 4.33 -3.64
C ILE A 83 -8.65 5.44 -2.60
N SER A 84 -9.71 5.88 -1.94
CA SER A 84 -9.64 6.87 -0.87
C SER A 84 -8.95 6.30 0.37
N TRP A 85 -8.23 7.14 1.12
CA TRP A 85 -7.50 6.71 2.31
C TRP A 85 -8.37 5.97 3.36
N PRO A 86 -9.62 6.38 3.65
CA PRO A 86 -10.50 5.61 4.54
C PRO A 86 -10.91 4.23 3.99
N ARG A 87 -11.07 4.08 2.67
CA ARG A 87 -11.33 2.77 2.04
C ARG A 87 -10.08 1.90 1.99
N PHE A 88 -8.91 2.50 1.77
CA PHE A 88 -7.62 1.82 1.84
C PHE A 88 -7.43 1.17 3.22
N LEU A 89 -7.55 1.96 4.30
CA LEU A 89 -7.43 1.45 5.68
C LEU A 89 -8.50 0.41 6.08
N ARG A 90 -9.61 0.31 5.35
CA ARG A 90 -10.64 -0.72 5.58
C ARG A 90 -10.31 -2.06 4.92
N TYR A 91 -9.68 -2.06 3.75
CA TYR A 91 -9.48 -3.26 2.93
C TYR A 91 -8.05 -3.80 2.95
N PHE A 92 -7.08 -3.00 3.39
CA PHE A 92 -5.66 -3.34 3.39
C PHE A 92 -5.09 -3.35 4.82
N SER A 93 -4.48 -4.46 5.22
CA SER A 93 -3.99 -4.72 6.59
C SER A 93 -2.51 -4.40 6.79
N SER A 94 -1.70 -4.47 5.72
CA SER A 94 -0.25 -4.25 5.81
C SER A 94 0.25 -3.25 4.76
N ILE A 95 1.37 -2.59 5.07
CA ILE A 95 2.19 -1.85 4.11
C ILE A 95 3.64 -2.33 4.29
N THR A 96 4.24 -2.83 3.22
CA THR A 96 5.63 -3.28 3.17
C THR A 96 6.43 -2.27 2.37
N ILE A 97 7.41 -1.61 2.99
CA ILE A 97 8.26 -0.61 2.33
C ILE A 97 9.66 -1.22 2.12
N SER A 98 10.14 -1.21 0.88
CA SER A 98 11.49 -1.66 0.53
C SER A 98 12.30 -0.51 -0.08
N THR A 99 13.20 0.04 0.74
CA THR A 99 14.15 1.10 0.36
C THR A 99 15.37 0.52 -0.34
N TYR A 100 15.19 -0.10 -1.52
CA TYR A 100 16.32 -0.31 -2.42
C TYR A 100 16.71 1.05 -3.03
N ASN A 101 17.76 1.64 -2.49
CA ASN A 101 18.53 2.77 -3.03
C ASN A 101 20.00 2.58 -2.59
N SER A 102 20.96 2.85 -3.48
CA SER A 102 22.40 2.84 -3.20
C SER A 102 22.80 3.81 -2.09
N ASP A 103 22.07 4.92 -1.96
CA ASP A 103 22.47 6.06 -1.14
C ASP A 103 21.98 5.94 0.31
N TYR A 104 21.23 4.87 0.64
CA TYR A 104 20.73 4.59 1.97
C TYR A 104 21.73 3.71 2.73
N PHE A 105 22.40 4.27 3.73
CA PHE A 105 23.28 3.52 4.63
C PHE A 105 22.47 2.59 5.54
N ASP A 106 22.38 1.32 5.15
CA ASP A 106 21.75 0.23 5.92
C ASP A 106 22.70 -0.28 7.02
N ILE A 107 22.57 0.29 8.23
CA ILE A 107 23.39 -0.07 9.40
C ILE A 107 22.78 -1.30 10.09
N ARG A 108 23.22 -2.49 9.69
CA ARG A 108 22.75 -3.78 10.25
C ARG A 108 23.55 -4.21 11.48
N GLU A 109 23.14 -3.76 12.67
CA GLU A 109 23.75 -4.18 13.94
C GLU A 109 23.36 -5.62 14.32
N GLN A 110 24.18 -6.61 13.94
CA GLN A 110 23.95 -8.02 14.28
C GLN A 110 24.28 -8.35 15.74
N SER A 111 23.37 -8.03 16.66
CA SER A 111 23.49 -8.40 18.07
C SER A 111 23.24 -9.90 18.31
N LYS A 112 24.19 -10.59 18.95
CA LYS A 112 24.00 -11.97 19.44
C LYS A 112 23.36 -11.97 20.82
N PHE A 113 22.04 -12.19 20.90
CA PHE A 113 21.36 -12.44 22.17
C PHE A 113 21.68 -13.85 22.69
N THR A 114 22.72 -13.97 23.52
CA THR A 114 22.99 -15.15 24.34
C THR A 114 21.94 -15.27 25.44
N ARG A 115 20.83 -15.96 25.15
CA ARG A 115 19.76 -16.22 26.10
C ARG A 115 20.03 -17.47 26.93
N SER A 116 19.85 -17.35 28.25
CA SER A 116 19.35 -18.45 29.06
C SER A 116 17.88 -18.72 28.68
N SER A 117 17.67 -19.66 27.76
CA SER A 117 16.35 -20.16 27.31
C SER A 117 15.52 -19.20 26.44
N ILE A 118 14.58 -19.78 25.67
CA ILE A 118 13.62 -19.10 24.77
C ILE A 118 14.28 -18.59 23.46
N HIS A 119 13.52 -18.56 22.36
CA HIS A 119 14.03 -18.46 20.99
C HIS A 119 14.58 -17.07 20.60
N PRO A 120 15.56 -17.00 19.67
CA PRO A 120 16.09 -15.73 19.18
C PRO A 120 15.03 -14.92 18.43
N ILE A 121 15.00 -13.61 18.71
CA ILE A 121 14.19 -12.63 17.97
C ILE A 121 15.17 -11.77 17.18
N ILE A 122 14.93 -11.61 15.88
CA ILE A 122 15.72 -10.70 15.02
C ILE A 122 15.01 -9.36 14.97
N THR A 123 15.68 -8.31 15.44
CA THR A 123 15.19 -6.93 15.41
C THR A 123 15.94 -6.14 14.35
N TYR A 124 15.21 -5.35 13.55
CA TYR A 124 15.78 -4.46 12.54
C TYR A 124 15.51 -3.01 12.92
N HIS A 125 16.54 -2.16 12.89
CA HIS A 125 16.43 -0.73 13.20
C HIS A 125 16.71 0.08 11.93
N PHE A 126 15.68 0.74 11.40
CA PHE A 126 15.80 1.63 10.25
C PHE A 126 16.02 3.07 10.74
N ARG A 127 17.03 3.75 10.19
CA ARG A 127 17.34 5.16 10.49
C ARG A 127 17.39 5.95 9.20
N VAL A 128 16.52 6.94 9.07
CA VAL A 128 16.53 7.87 7.93
C VAL A 128 17.53 9.00 8.22
N PRO A 129 18.32 9.45 7.23
CA PRO A 129 19.10 10.70 7.33
C PRO A 129 18.22 11.92 7.62
N LYS A 130 18.85 13.00 8.10
CA LYS A 130 18.25 14.34 8.17
C LYS A 130 18.51 15.11 6.88
#